data_AF-A0A0D2ILQ9-F1
#
_entry.id   AF-A0A0D2ILQ9-F1
#
_cell.length_a   1.000
_cell.length_b   1.000
_cell.length_c   1.000
_cell.angle_alpha   90.00
_cell.angle_beta   90.00
_cell.angle_gamma   90.00
#
_symmetry.space_group_name_H-M   'P 1'
#
loop_
_entity.id
_entity.type
_entity.pdbx_description
1 polymer ?
#
loop_
_entity_poly.entity_id
_entity_poly.type
_entity_poly.pdbx_seq_one_letter_code
_entity_poly.pdbx_strand_id
1 'polypeptide(L)'
;MSSTENILGSGEPEHSSSSNSLGSLKSVFSSLKRAATNDSKKSDASTESKYDLLSAQPDSLPDNRTDIEGLLNRQLSTLDHLRRTVVARNQEIKDYCSRAAYYYNMRPKVPASFLRQLDIEIKVLRQQRNGFQALVEARHNEIVRMAEHRKKLDAEQGLDCTVYDMYLNFRRLSEWEQLFSI
;
A
#
# COMPACT_ATOMS: atom_id res chain seq x y z
N MET A 1 34.30 -9.43 62.62
CA MET A 1 34.14 -7.99 62.34
C MET A 1 35.54 -7.43 62.18
N SER A 2 35.88 -6.92 61.00
CA SER A 2 37.25 -6.55 60.60
C SER A 2 37.28 -5.08 60.16
N SER A 3 38.22 -4.35 60.77
CA SER A 3 39.05 -3.19 60.34
C SER A 3 38.74 -2.49 59.01
N THR A 4 38.95 -1.19 58.77
CA THR A 4 39.58 -0.03 59.45
C THR A 4 39.40 1.17 58.50
N GLU A 5 39.20 2.37 59.07
CA GLU A 5 39.75 3.68 58.67
C GLU A 5 39.57 4.25 57.23
N ASN A 6 39.79 5.54 56.97
CA ASN A 6 39.13 6.78 57.40
C ASN A 6 39.60 7.85 56.38
N ILE A 7 38.82 8.94 56.28
CA ILE A 7 39.23 10.31 55.91
C ILE A 7 39.14 10.79 54.44
N LEU A 8 38.35 11.88 54.37
CA LEU A 8 38.05 12.87 53.35
C LEU A 8 39.25 13.47 52.59
N GLY A 9 38.96 13.94 51.37
CA GLY A 9 39.74 14.99 50.71
C GLY A 9 39.02 15.54 49.48
N SER A 10 38.34 16.66 49.66
CA SER A 10 37.59 17.45 48.68
C SER A 10 38.48 18.08 47.60
N GLY A 11 37.96 18.24 46.38
CA GLY A 11 38.54 19.15 45.39
C GLY A 11 38.03 18.95 43.96
N GLU A 12 36.99 19.69 43.58
CA GLU A 12 36.88 20.18 42.19
C GLU A 12 37.67 21.49 42.06
N PRO A 13 38.19 21.78 40.86
CA PRO A 13 37.51 22.82 40.10
C PRO A 13 37.39 22.54 38.59
N GLU A 14 36.37 23.18 38.02
CA GLU A 14 36.11 23.37 36.59
C GLU A 14 37.34 23.91 35.82
N HIS A 15 37.55 23.45 34.58
CA HIS A 15 37.70 24.31 33.40
C HIS A 15 37.86 23.53 32.09
N SER A 16 36.90 23.76 31.19
CA SER A 16 37.03 23.87 29.73
C SER A 16 38.19 23.15 29.01
N SER A 17 37.85 22.09 28.26
CA SER A 17 38.56 21.73 27.04
C SER A 17 37.56 21.33 25.95
N SER A 18 37.13 22.35 25.20
CA SER A 18 36.63 22.17 23.84
C SER A 18 37.77 21.57 23.00
N SER A 19 37.56 20.36 22.49
CA SER A 19 38.29 19.88 21.32
C SER A 19 37.37 19.05 20.44
N ASN A 20 37.10 19.61 19.28
CA ASN A 20 36.45 18.97 18.14
C ASN A 20 37.22 17.71 17.75
N SER A 21 36.52 16.60 17.52
CA SER A 21 36.96 15.60 16.54
C SER A 21 35.94 14.46 16.35
N LEU A 22 35.29 14.52 15.18
CA LEU A 22 35.03 13.37 14.30
C LEU A 22 34.03 12.30 14.76
N GLY A 23 32.75 12.59 14.50
CA GLY A 23 31.67 11.60 14.36
C GLY A 23 30.98 11.73 13.00
N SER A 24 31.76 11.77 11.92
CA SER A 24 31.28 11.75 10.54
C SER A 24 30.60 10.41 10.27
N LEU A 25 29.27 10.35 10.37
CA LEU A 25 28.48 9.23 9.87
C LEU A 25 28.49 9.26 8.33
N LYS A 26 29.59 8.76 7.78
CA LYS A 26 29.64 8.18 6.43
C LYS A 26 29.00 6.78 6.48
N SER A 27 28.58 6.32 5.30
CA SER A 27 28.18 4.94 4.95
C SER A 27 26.67 4.70 5.04
N VAL A 28 25.94 4.19 4.04
CA VAL A 28 26.27 3.59 2.75
C VAL A 28 24.98 3.60 1.91
N PHE A 29 24.88 4.45 0.89
CA PHE A 29 23.99 4.17 -0.24
C PHE A 29 24.89 3.85 -1.42
N SER A 30 25.24 2.57 -1.49
CA SER A 30 26.02 1.99 -2.57
C SER A 30 25.23 2.13 -3.86
N SER A 31 25.75 2.96 -4.75
CA SER A 31 25.33 3.06 -6.14
C SER A 31 25.48 1.69 -6.80
N LEU A 32 24.37 1.03 -7.13
CA LEU A 32 24.37 -0.15 -7.98
C LEU A 32 24.63 0.30 -9.43
N LYS A 33 25.90 0.56 -9.73
CA LYS A 33 26.41 0.64 -11.10
C LYS A 33 26.43 -0.77 -11.66
N ARG A 34 25.58 -1.04 -12.64
CA ARG A 34 25.84 -2.08 -13.62
C ARG A 34 25.79 -1.42 -15.00
N ALA A 35 26.95 -1.23 -15.59
CA ALA A 35 27.14 -0.75 -16.95
C ALA A 35 27.92 -1.80 -17.74
N ALA A 36 27.37 -2.19 -18.89
CA ALA A 36 28.00 -2.80 -20.07
C ALA A 36 26.84 -3.25 -20.97
N THR A 37 26.66 -2.90 -22.25
CA THR A 37 27.42 -2.13 -23.27
C THR A 37 26.44 -1.87 -24.45
N ASN A 38 26.72 -0.82 -25.25
CA ASN A 38 26.18 -0.45 -26.58
C ASN A 38 25.25 -1.46 -27.30
N ASP A 39 24.15 -1.06 -27.96
CA ASP A 39 24.17 -0.15 -29.11
C ASP A 39 22.77 0.47 -29.42
N SER A 40 22.84 1.58 -30.13
CA SER A 40 21.84 2.55 -30.57
C SER A 40 20.47 2.07 -31.09
N LYS A 41 19.41 2.74 -30.59
CA LYS A 41 18.37 3.36 -31.44
C LYS A 41 17.58 4.39 -30.63
N LYS A 42 17.56 5.63 -31.14
CA LYS A 42 16.64 6.69 -30.72
C LYS A 42 15.20 6.17 -30.82
N SER A 43 14.44 6.31 -29.74
CA SER A 43 13.01 6.53 -29.82
C SER A 43 12.62 7.39 -28.63
N ASP A 44 12.24 8.63 -28.93
CA ASP A 44 11.33 9.42 -28.11
C ASP A 44 10.16 8.53 -27.68
N ALA A 45 10.00 8.33 -26.39
CA ALA A 45 8.81 7.69 -25.85
C ALA A 45 8.50 8.31 -24.49
N SER A 46 7.68 9.36 -24.57
CA SER A 46 6.60 9.69 -23.64
C SER A 46 6.94 9.69 -22.15
N THR A 47 7.10 10.89 -21.64
CA THR A 47 6.67 11.32 -20.31
C THR A 47 5.48 10.48 -19.84
N GLU A 48 5.61 9.90 -18.64
CA GLU A 48 4.57 9.16 -17.93
C GLU A 48 3.24 9.92 -17.98
N SER A 49 2.39 9.55 -18.94
CA SER A 49 0.97 9.83 -18.88
C SER A 49 0.47 9.05 -17.69
N LYS A 50 0.25 9.76 -16.59
CA LYS A 50 -0.52 9.29 -15.45
C LYS A 50 -1.96 9.15 -15.96
N TYR A 51 -2.23 8.07 -16.69
CA TYR A 51 -3.56 7.72 -17.17
C TYR A 51 -4.45 7.69 -15.93
N ASP A 52 -5.38 8.63 -15.87
CA ASP A 52 -6.44 8.61 -14.87
C ASP A 52 -7.26 7.35 -15.16
N LEU A 53 -6.92 6.26 -14.47
CA LEU A 53 -7.47 4.92 -14.66
C LEU A 53 -9.00 4.90 -14.49
N LEU A 54 -9.56 5.95 -13.89
CA LEU A 54 -10.98 6.14 -13.64
C LEU A 54 -11.67 6.98 -14.72
N SER A 55 -10.93 7.68 -15.59
CA SER A 55 -11.49 8.57 -16.62
C SER A 55 -11.36 8.04 -18.05
N ALA A 56 -10.68 6.92 -18.27
CA ALA A 56 -10.57 6.31 -19.59
C ALA A 56 -11.92 5.72 -20.03
N GLN A 57 -12.37 6.07 -21.25
CA GLN A 57 -13.48 5.39 -21.91
C GLN A 57 -13.18 3.88 -22.01
N PRO A 58 -14.16 2.99 -21.78
CA PRO A 58 -13.92 1.56 -21.84
C PRO A 58 -13.49 1.16 -23.26
N ASP A 59 -12.36 0.47 -23.39
CA ASP A 59 -11.92 -0.07 -24.68
C ASP A 59 -12.98 -1.03 -25.24
N SER A 60 -13.10 -1.05 -26.58
CA SER A 60 -13.95 -2.01 -27.28
C SER A 60 -13.56 -3.44 -26.90
N LEU A 61 -14.53 -4.28 -26.56
CA LEU A 61 -14.27 -5.67 -26.20
C LEU A 61 -13.98 -6.51 -27.46
N PRO A 62 -13.07 -7.50 -27.36
CA PRO A 62 -12.85 -8.42 -28.46
C PRO A 62 -14.07 -9.32 -28.68
N ASP A 63 -14.29 -9.76 -29.92
CA ASP A 63 -15.37 -10.70 -30.28
C ASP A 63 -14.96 -12.17 -30.12
N ASN A 64 -13.72 -12.41 -29.69
CA ASN A 64 -13.21 -13.74 -29.43
C ASN A 64 -13.40 -14.13 -27.95
N ARG A 65 -14.04 -15.28 -27.77
CA ARG A 65 -14.29 -15.99 -26.52
C ARG A 65 -13.05 -16.05 -25.61
N THR A 66 -11.93 -16.56 -26.15
CA THR A 66 -10.71 -16.81 -25.39
C THR A 66 -10.05 -15.52 -24.92
N ASP A 67 -10.12 -14.47 -25.75
CA ASP A 67 -9.51 -13.18 -25.43
C ASP A 67 -10.27 -12.48 -24.29
N ILE A 68 -11.61 -12.59 -24.27
CA ILE A 68 -12.43 -12.08 -23.16
C ILE A 68 -12.11 -12.83 -21.87
N GLU A 69 -11.95 -14.15 -21.91
CA GLU A 69 -11.57 -14.94 -20.73
C GLU A 69 -10.19 -14.53 -20.19
N GLY A 70 -9.22 -14.25 -21.08
CA GLY A 70 -7.93 -13.68 -20.70
C GLY A 70 -8.07 -12.32 -20.00
N LEU A 71 -8.90 -11.43 -20.53
CA LEU A 71 -9.18 -10.12 -19.93
C LEU A 71 -9.88 -10.24 -18.57
N LEU A 72 -10.87 -11.11 -18.44
CA LEU A 72 -11.57 -11.37 -17.19
C LEU A 72 -10.61 -11.88 -16.10
N ASN A 73 -9.75 -12.85 -16.42
CA ASN A 73 -8.72 -13.36 -15.51
C ASN A 73 -7.74 -12.27 -15.07
N ARG A 74 -7.38 -11.35 -15.96
CA ARG A 74 -6.57 -10.18 -15.62
C ARG A 74 -7.27 -9.25 -14.64
N GLN A 75 -8.58 -9.01 -14.81
CA GLN A 75 -9.35 -8.20 -13.87
C GLN A 75 -9.45 -8.86 -12.50
N LEU A 76 -9.69 -10.18 -12.42
CA LEU A 76 -9.68 -10.92 -11.16
C LEU A 76 -8.32 -10.85 -10.45
N SER A 77 -7.22 -11.06 -11.19
CA SER A 77 -5.86 -10.95 -10.65
C SER A 77 -5.58 -9.54 -10.08
N THR A 78 -6.14 -8.51 -10.72
CA THR A 78 -6.04 -7.13 -10.27
C THR A 78 -6.86 -6.90 -8.99
N LEU A 79 -8.07 -7.44 -8.90
CA LEU A 79 -8.87 -7.41 -7.68
C LEU A 79 -8.17 -8.12 -6.51
N ASP A 80 -7.57 -9.29 -6.74
CA ASP A 80 -6.80 -10.00 -5.72
C ASP A 80 -5.57 -9.23 -5.25
N HIS A 81 -4.92 -8.49 -6.15
CA HIS A 81 -3.85 -7.57 -5.78
C HIS A 81 -4.38 -6.41 -4.93
N LEU A 82 -5.45 -5.74 -5.35
CA LEU A 82 -6.09 -4.68 -4.59
C LEU A 82 -6.51 -5.17 -3.19
N ARG A 83 -7.01 -6.40 -3.10
CA ARG A 83 -7.46 -7.01 -1.85
C ARG A 83 -6.31 -7.14 -0.87
N ARG A 84 -5.18 -7.70 -1.32
CA ARG A 84 -3.96 -7.81 -0.50
C ARG A 84 -3.46 -6.43 -0.04
N THR A 85 -3.52 -5.43 -0.92
CA THR A 85 -3.12 -4.06 -0.59
C THR A 85 -4.04 -3.44 0.47
N VAL A 86 -5.35 -3.59 0.34
CA VAL A 86 -6.33 -3.09 1.33
C VAL A 86 -6.17 -3.82 2.67
N VAL A 87 -5.96 -5.14 2.66
CA VAL A 87 -5.67 -5.92 3.88
C VAL A 87 -4.40 -5.43 4.57
N ALA A 88 -3.33 -5.16 3.82
CA ALA A 88 -2.09 -4.62 4.38
C ALA A 88 -2.31 -3.25 5.03
N ARG A 89 -3.06 -2.34 4.38
CA ARG A 89 -3.43 -1.05 4.96
C ARG A 89 -4.29 -1.20 6.22
N ASN A 90 -5.22 -2.14 6.23
CA ASN A 90 -6.02 -2.44 7.43
C ASN A 90 -5.16 -2.94 8.58
N GLN A 91 -4.11 -3.73 8.31
CA GLN A 91 -3.18 -4.15 9.35
C GLN A 91 -2.39 -2.97 9.92
N GLU A 92 -1.86 -2.09 9.06
CA GLU A 92 -1.17 -0.87 9.51
C GLU A 92 -2.08 0.03 10.37
N ILE A 93 -3.34 0.21 9.97
CA ILE A 93 -4.34 0.96 10.76
C ILE A 93 -4.50 0.33 12.15
N LYS A 94 -4.65 -0.99 12.24
CA LYS A 94 -4.78 -1.70 13.52
C LYS A 94 -3.55 -1.53 14.40
N ASP A 95 -2.36 -1.59 13.83
CA ASP A 95 -1.09 -1.42 14.55
C ASP A 95 -0.97 0.00 15.12
N TYR A 96 -1.31 1.02 14.33
CA TYR A 96 -1.33 2.41 14.78
C TYR A 96 -2.40 2.68 15.82
N CYS A 97 -3.60 2.12 15.67
CA CYS A 97 -4.65 2.22 16.69
C CYS A 97 -4.23 1.57 18.01
N SER A 98 -3.59 0.40 17.96
CA SER A 98 -3.08 -0.30 19.15
C SER A 98 -1.98 0.51 19.84
N ARG A 99 -1.07 1.08 19.05
CA ARG A 99 -0.02 1.99 19.55
C ARG A 99 -0.62 3.24 20.19
N ALA A 100 -1.60 3.87 19.55
CA ALA A 100 -2.29 5.03 20.10
C ALA A 100 -2.95 4.68 21.45
N ALA A 101 -3.70 3.58 21.53
CA ALA A 101 -4.35 3.12 22.75
C ALA A 101 -3.34 2.94 23.91
N TYR A 102 -2.18 2.34 23.63
CA TYR A 102 -1.09 2.23 24.61
C TYR A 102 -0.62 3.58 25.14
N TYR A 103 -0.35 4.56 24.25
CA TYR A 103 0.11 5.88 24.66
C TYR A 103 -0.98 6.73 25.33
N TYR A 104 -2.25 6.55 24.97
CA TYR A 104 -3.38 7.17 25.66
C TYR A 104 -3.43 6.77 27.14
N ASN A 105 -3.15 5.50 27.45
CA ASN A 105 -3.11 4.97 28.82
C ASN A 105 -1.91 5.48 29.63
N MET A 106 -0.89 6.07 28.98
CA MET A 106 0.28 6.64 29.65
C MET A 106 0.15 8.14 29.94
N ARG A 107 -1.02 8.75 29.70
CA ARG A 107 -1.28 10.13 30.13
C ARG A 107 -1.12 10.26 31.64
N PRO A 108 -0.50 11.36 32.14
CA PRO A 108 -0.05 12.55 31.41
C PRO A 108 1.40 12.50 30.91
N LYS A 109 2.12 11.37 31.05
CA LYS A 109 3.57 11.28 30.71
C LYS A 109 3.85 11.52 29.22
N VAL A 110 2.85 11.36 28.37
CA VAL A 110 2.95 11.53 26.92
C VAL A 110 2.39 12.90 26.50
N PRO A 111 3.14 13.71 25.73
CA PRO A 111 2.64 14.98 25.21
C PRO A 111 1.38 14.83 24.36
N ALA A 112 0.43 15.75 24.53
CA ALA A 112 -0.80 15.78 23.73
C ALA A 112 -0.54 15.95 22.23
N SER A 113 0.54 16.65 21.85
CA SER A 113 0.97 16.81 20.44
C SER A 113 1.33 15.48 19.78
N PHE A 114 1.99 14.58 20.52
CA PHE A 114 2.34 13.25 20.01
C PHE A 114 1.10 12.39 19.77
N LEU A 115 0.14 12.40 20.70
CA LEU A 115 -1.12 11.67 20.52
C LEU A 115 -1.92 12.21 19.32
N ARG A 116 -1.95 13.53 19.14
CA ARG A 116 -2.56 14.16 17.96
C ARG A 116 -1.88 13.73 16.66
N GLN A 117 -0.55 13.58 16.65
CA GLN A 117 0.16 13.07 15.48
C GLN A 117 -0.30 11.64 15.15
N LEU A 118 -0.42 10.76 16.15
CA LEU A 118 -0.92 9.39 15.92
C LEU A 118 -2.34 9.38 15.32
N ASP A 119 -3.24 10.24 15.81
CA ASP A 119 -4.59 10.36 15.25
C ASP A 119 -4.58 10.82 13.78
N ILE A 120 -3.67 11.75 13.44
CA ILE A 120 -3.48 12.20 12.06
C ILE A 120 -2.99 11.06 11.17
N GLU A 121 -1.98 10.29 11.60
CA GLU A 121 -1.47 9.15 10.82
C GLU A 121 -2.56 8.10 10.58
N ILE A 122 -3.34 7.76 11.60
CA ILE A 122 -4.48 6.82 11.47
C ILE A 122 -5.49 7.35 10.44
N LYS A 123 -5.80 8.65 10.48
CA LYS A 123 -6.71 9.28 9.53
C LYS A 123 -6.17 9.22 8.10
N VAL A 124 -4.89 9.50 7.90
CA VAL A 124 -4.23 9.43 6.59
C VAL A 124 -4.27 8.00 6.04
N LEU A 125 -3.94 7.00 6.85
CA LEU A 125 -3.99 5.60 6.43
C LEU A 125 -5.41 5.16 6.02
N ARG A 126 -6.43 5.59 6.77
CA ARG A 126 -7.85 5.36 6.41
C ARG A 126 -8.21 6.02 5.08
N GLN A 127 -7.78 7.25 4.84
CA GLN A 127 -8.00 7.94 3.57
C GLN A 127 -7.32 7.22 2.40
N GLN A 128 -6.06 6.81 2.57
CA GLN A 128 -5.32 6.06 1.56
C GLN A 128 -6.01 4.73 1.24
N ARG A 129 -6.48 4.00 2.26
CA ARG A 129 -7.27 2.78 2.04
C ARG A 129 -8.55 3.07 1.27
N ASN A 130 -9.33 4.05 1.71
CA ASN A 130 -10.60 4.38 1.07
C ASN A 130 -10.41 4.86 -0.39
N GLY A 131 -9.23 5.41 -0.72
CA GLY A 131 -8.85 5.72 -2.10
C GLY A 131 -8.88 4.52 -3.05
N PHE A 132 -8.83 3.28 -2.55
CA PHE A 132 -8.97 2.08 -3.38
C PHE A 132 -10.43 1.70 -3.70
N GLN A 133 -11.43 2.28 -3.03
CA GLN A 133 -12.85 1.91 -3.24
C GLN A 133 -13.28 2.12 -4.70
N ALA A 134 -13.00 3.29 -5.27
CA ALA A 134 -13.33 3.60 -6.65
C ALA A 134 -12.63 2.67 -7.65
N LEU A 135 -11.39 2.26 -7.35
CA LEU A 135 -10.66 1.31 -8.19
C LEU A 135 -11.29 -0.09 -8.14
N VAL A 136 -11.68 -0.55 -6.95
CA VAL A 136 -12.38 -1.85 -6.79
C VAL A 136 -13.71 -1.84 -7.53
N GLU A 137 -14.48 -0.76 -7.40
CA GLU A 137 -15.75 -0.58 -8.11
C GLU A 137 -15.56 -0.58 -9.63
N ALA A 138 -14.59 0.18 -10.14
CA ALA A 138 -14.28 0.20 -11.57
C ALA A 138 -13.93 -1.20 -12.10
N ARG A 139 -13.16 -1.99 -11.35
CA ARG A 139 -12.81 -3.37 -11.72
C ARG A 139 -14.00 -4.30 -11.68
N HIS A 140 -14.88 -4.16 -10.70
CA HIS A 140 -16.14 -4.90 -10.65
C HIS A 140 -17.03 -4.60 -11.86
N ASN A 141 -17.15 -3.33 -12.24
CA ASN A 141 -17.95 -2.91 -13.39
C ASN A 141 -17.37 -3.46 -14.70
N GLU A 142 -16.04 -3.46 -14.86
CA GLU A 142 -15.39 -4.07 -16.01
C GLU A 142 -15.63 -5.58 -16.10
N ILE A 143 -15.60 -6.31 -14.97
CA ILE A 143 -15.92 -7.75 -14.95
C ILE A 143 -17.36 -7.98 -15.40
N VAL A 144 -18.32 -7.18 -14.92
CA VAL A 144 -19.72 -7.29 -15.36
C VAL A 144 -19.83 -7.05 -16.86
N ARG A 145 -19.23 -5.95 -17.36
CA ARG A 145 -19.22 -5.59 -18.78
C ARG A 145 -18.68 -6.72 -19.66
N MET A 146 -17.54 -7.30 -19.27
CA MET A 146 -16.90 -8.41 -19.98
C MET A 146 -17.72 -9.70 -19.91
N ALA A 147 -18.29 -10.02 -18.74
CA ALA A 147 -19.12 -11.20 -18.54
C ALA A 147 -20.44 -11.14 -19.32
N GLU A 148 -21.05 -9.95 -19.43
CA GLU A 148 -22.24 -9.73 -20.26
C GLU A 148 -21.93 -9.88 -21.75
N HIS A 149 -20.81 -9.32 -22.21
CA HIS A 149 -20.36 -9.48 -23.60
C HIS A 149 -20.08 -10.95 -23.93
N ARG A 150 -19.39 -11.64 -23.03
CA ARG A 150 -19.15 -13.08 -23.10
C ARG A 150 -20.44 -13.89 -23.24
N LYS A 151 -21.46 -13.55 -22.46
CA LYS A 151 -22.79 -14.18 -22.51
C LYS A 151 -23.48 -13.97 -23.85
N LYS A 152 -23.38 -12.78 -24.46
CA LYS A 152 -23.93 -12.50 -25.78
C LYS A 152 -23.27 -13.36 -26.86
N LEU A 153 -21.94 -13.44 -26.86
CA LEU A 153 -21.19 -14.28 -27.81
C LEU A 153 -21.52 -15.77 -27.68
N ASP A 154 -21.70 -16.27 -26.45
CA ASP A 154 -22.10 -17.66 -26.23
C ASP A 154 -23.53 -17.91 -26.75
N ALA A 155 -24.46 -16.97 -26.52
CA ALA A 155 -25.84 -17.06 -27.02
C ALA A 155 -25.91 -17.02 -28.56
N GLU A 156 -25.09 -16.19 -29.22
CA GLU A 156 -24.97 -16.15 -30.68
C GLU A 156 -24.48 -17.48 -31.28
N GLN A 157 -23.74 -18.26 -30.50
CA GLN A 157 -23.26 -19.59 -30.87
C GLN A 157 -24.19 -20.73 -30.40
N GLY A 158 -25.33 -20.41 -29.78
CA GLY A 158 -26.27 -21.40 -29.23
C GLY A 158 -25.74 -22.16 -28.02
N LEU A 159 -24.83 -21.56 -27.24
CA LEU A 159 -24.20 -22.15 -26.08
C LEU A 159 -24.68 -21.50 -24.78
N ASP A 160 -24.79 -22.31 -23.72
CA ASP A 160 -25.08 -21.80 -22.38
C ASP A 160 -23.82 -21.18 -21.75
N CYS A 161 -23.95 -19.93 -21.29
CA CYS A 161 -22.85 -19.20 -20.66
C CYS A 161 -22.82 -19.44 -19.14
N THR A 162 -21.91 -20.29 -18.68
CA THR A 162 -21.64 -20.50 -17.24
C THR A 162 -20.68 -19.47 -16.64
N VAL A 163 -19.97 -18.75 -17.52
CA VAL A 163 -18.91 -17.80 -17.17
C VAL A 163 -19.47 -16.61 -16.39
N TYR A 164 -20.66 -16.14 -16.74
CA TYR A 164 -21.30 -14.99 -16.10
C TYR A 164 -21.46 -15.17 -14.58
N ASP A 165 -22.12 -16.26 -14.17
CA ASP A 165 -22.38 -16.53 -12.76
C ASP A 165 -21.09 -16.81 -11.98
N MET A 166 -20.13 -17.50 -12.61
CA MET A 166 -18.82 -17.78 -12.04
C MET A 166 -18.08 -16.48 -11.68
N TYR A 167 -17.96 -15.53 -12.60
CA TYR A 167 -17.25 -14.28 -12.35
C TYR A 167 -17.99 -13.34 -11.38
N LEU A 168 -19.32 -13.35 -11.38
CA LEU A 168 -20.10 -12.61 -10.39
C LEU A 168 -19.85 -13.12 -8.96
N ASN A 169 -19.72 -14.43 -8.77
CA ASN A 169 -19.37 -15.00 -7.47
C ASN A 169 -17.98 -14.57 -6.98
N PHE A 170 -17.02 -14.37 -7.89
CA PHE A 170 -15.68 -13.90 -7.55
C PHE A 170 -15.60 -12.42 -7.16
N ARG A 171 -16.65 -11.61 -7.42
CA ARG A 171 -16.67 -10.19 -7.02
C ARG A 171 -16.73 -9.99 -5.51
N ARG A 172 -17.32 -10.94 -4.75
CA ARG A 172 -17.32 -10.93 -3.27
C ARG A 172 -17.64 -9.56 -2.64
N LEU A 173 -18.72 -8.92 -3.08
CA LEU A 173 -19.04 -7.52 -2.72
C LEU A 173 -19.11 -7.28 -1.20
N SER A 174 -19.73 -8.21 -0.46
CA SER A 174 -19.83 -8.14 0.99
C SER A 174 -18.47 -8.16 1.70
N GLU A 175 -17.50 -8.88 1.13
CA GLU A 175 -16.14 -8.93 1.68
C GLU A 175 -15.45 -7.58 1.52
N TRP A 176 -15.60 -6.94 0.36
CA TRP A 176 -15.04 -5.61 0.13
C TRP A 176 -15.65 -4.55 1.05
N GLU A 177 -16.97 -4.61 1.26
CA GLU A 177 -17.65 -3.73 2.22
C GLU A 177 -17.07 -3.90 3.64
N GLN A 178 -16.83 -5.15 4.06
CA GLN A 178 -16.16 -5.42 5.34
C GLN A 178 -14.73 -4.88 5.38
N LEU A 179 -13.96 -5.01 4.29
CA LEU A 179 -12.59 -4.52 4.23
C LEU A 179 -12.50 -2.98 4.33
N PHE A 180 -13.50 -2.25 3.87
CA PHE A 180 -13.50 -0.78 3.91
C PHE A 180 -14.17 -0.17 5.17
N SER A 181 -14.82 -0.98 6.00
CA SER A 181 -15.50 -0.52 7.23
C SER A 181 -14.64 -0.52 8.50
N ILE A 182 -13.40 -1.04 8.44
CA ILE A 182 -12.41 -1.05 9.53
C ILE A 182 -11.92 0.39 9.84
#